data_AF-A0A0P9PKE4-F1
#
_entry.id   AF-A0A0P9PKE4-F1
#
_cell.length_a   1.000
_cell.length_b   1.000
_cell.length_c   1.000
_cell.angle_alpha   90.00
_cell.angle_beta   90.00
_cell.angle_gamma   90.00
#
_symmetry.space_group_name_H-M   'P 1'
#
loop_
_entity.id
_entity.type
_entity.pdbx_description
1 polymer ?
#
loop_
_entity_poly.entity_id
_entity_poly.type
_entity_poly.pdbx_seq_one_letter_code
_entity_poly.pdbx_strand_id
1 'polypeptide(L)'
;MSATPAEKSKSFFIPHSPEYAHRAVAHAAATTEDGCKVAMSLGDSRYQLSARQADAIAQGLLMAVMRTGLCIARMPWGGGGLMRVEHYDGQRCALRFSDDTFHGEGSSFRFFGVCWTYEGEGEDPSYPANALCIRTMHDGGILFGKGNVDYLLTAEQAFRLYQDLTGCAYSLESRSWRIWDMLIEWHVEKNDELNARTASEKELFEHLTNYALSFRSERKTRNREST
;
A
#
# COMPACT_ATOMS: atom_id res chain seq x y z
N MET A 1 -23.55 3.33 -36.42
CA MET A 1 -22.65 2.88 -35.35
C MET A 1 -22.04 4.11 -34.71
N SER A 2 -22.49 4.46 -33.51
CA SER A 2 -22.08 5.67 -32.81
C SER A 2 -20.85 5.36 -31.96
N ALA A 3 -19.73 6.01 -32.25
CA ALA A 3 -18.52 5.91 -31.44
C ALA A 3 -18.74 6.64 -30.11
N THR A 4 -18.70 5.89 -29.01
CA THR A 4 -18.70 6.42 -27.65
C THR A 4 -17.42 7.23 -27.44
N PRO A 5 -17.47 8.42 -26.81
CA PRO A 5 -16.25 9.18 -26.55
C PRO A 5 -15.40 8.44 -25.51
N ALA A 6 -14.12 8.21 -25.83
CA ALA A 6 -13.15 7.74 -24.86
C ALA A 6 -13.10 8.72 -23.67
N GLU A 7 -13.35 8.23 -22.46
CA GLU A 7 -13.13 8.99 -21.24
C GLU A 7 -11.70 9.52 -21.24
N LYS A 8 -11.57 10.85 -21.23
CA LYS A 8 -10.28 11.51 -21.10
C LYS A 8 -9.66 11.10 -19.76
N SER A 9 -8.61 10.29 -19.83
CA SER A 9 -7.65 10.07 -18.75
C SER A 9 -7.28 11.42 -18.15
N LYS A 10 -7.75 11.72 -16.93
CA LYS A 10 -7.34 12.92 -16.20
C LYS A 10 -5.84 12.87 -16.01
N SER A 11 -5.11 13.84 -16.56
CA SER A 11 -3.70 14.02 -16.25
C SER A 11 -3.60 14.44 -14.78
N PHE A 12 -3.06 13.56 -13.94
CA PHE A 12 -2.83 13.87 -12.54
C PHE A 12 -1.71 14.90 -12.42
N PHE A 13 -1.99 15.98 -11.68
CA PHE A 13 -1.04 17.07 -11.42
C PHE A 13 0.11 16.54 -10.57
N ILE A 14 1.34 16.60 -11.09
CA ILE A 14 2.56 16.24 -10.36
C ILE A 14 3.00 17.49 -9.59
N PRO A 15 3.01 17.49 -8.24
CA PRO A 15 3.39 18.67 -7.46
C PRO A 15 4.87 18.98 -7.62
N HIS A 16 5.20 20.22 -7.98
CA HIS A 16 6.55 20.77 -8.07
C HIS A 16 6.88 21.64 -6.85
N SER A 17 6.62 21.16 -5.63
CA SER A 17 7.05 21.91 -4.43
C SER A 17 8.58 21.86 -4.33
N PRO A 18 9.27 23.01 -4.23
CA PRO A 18 10.74 23.08 -4.11
C PRO A 18 11.27 22.50 -2.79
N GLU A 19 10.41 22.22 -1.81
CA GLU A 19 10.77 21.66 -0.50
C GLU A 19 11.04 20.15 -0.52
N TYR A 20 10.67 19.47 -1.61
CA TYR A 20 10.87 18.04 -1.78
C TYR A 20 11.68 17.82 -3.05
N ALA A 21 12.99 17.67 -2.92
CA ALA A 21 13.85 17.20 -4.01
C ALA A 21 13.54 15.72 -4.27
N HIS A 22 12.44 15.44 -4.95
CA HIS A 22 11.97 14.12 -5.31
C HIS A 22 12.31 13.81 -6.76
N ARG A 23 12.57 12.53 -7.05
CA ARG A 23 12.59 12.06 -8.44
C ARG A 23 11.15 11.73 -8.82
N ALA A 24 10.52 12.57 -9.62
CA ALA A 24 9.29 12.18 -10.30
C ALA A 24 9.58 10.93 -11.14
N VAL A 25 8.82 9.87 -10.88
CA VAL A 25 9.10 8.58 -11.49
C VAL A 25 8.32 8.47 -12.81
N ALA A 26 9.02 8.27 -13.93
CA ALA A 26 8.38 8.02 -15.23
C ALA A 26 7.64 6.67 -15.25
N HIS A 27 8.18 5.65 -14.57
CA HIS A 27 7.64 4.30 -14.55
C HIS A 27 7.93 3.58 -13.22
N ALA A 28 6.91 2.93 -12.64
CA ALA A 28 7.04 2.10 -11.45
C ALA A 28 6.37 0.75 -11.72
N ALA A 29 7.09 -0.35 -11.49
CA ALA A 29 6.56 -1.70 -11.65
C ALA A 29 7.38 -2.70 -10.83
N ALA A 30 6.78 -3.85 -10.54
CA ALA A 30 7.48 -5.00 -9.99
C ALA A 30 7.23 -6.25 -10.85
N THR A 31 8.26 -7.07 -11.01
CA THR A 31 8.18 -8.35 -11.73
C THR A 31 8.92 -9.42 -10.95
N THR A 32 8.66 -10.67 -11.30
CA THR A 32 9.37 -11.84 -10.77
C THR A 32 9.76 -12.73 -11.94
N GLU A 33 11.04 -13.09 -12.01
CA GLU A 33 11.59 -13.91 -13.11
C GLU A 33 11.69 -15.38 -12.74
N ASP A 34 11.98 -15.69 -11.47
CA ASP A 34 12.31 -17.02 -10.96
C ASP A 34 11.42 -17.49 -9.80
N GLY A 35 10.49 -16.64 -9.35
CA GLY A 35 9.57 -16.95 -8.26
C GLY A 35 10.11 -16.84 -6.85
N CYS A 36 11.38 -16.47 -6.70
CA CYS A 36 12.01 -16.30 -5.39
C CYS A 36 12.51 -14.88 -5.17
N LYS A 37 12.83 -14.16 -6.26
CA LYS A 37 13.28 -12.77 -6.23
C LYS A 37 12.29 -11.88 -6.96
N VAL A 38 11.98 -10.76 -6.33
CA VAL A 38 11.13 -9.72 -6.90
C VAL A 38 12.02 -8.56 -7.33
N ALA A 39 11.97 -8.24 -8.63
CA ALA A 39 12.64 -7.09 -9.20
C ALA A 39 11.67 -5.91 -9.21
N MET A 40 11.93 -4.90 -8.38
CA MET A 40 11.16 -3.65 -8.36
C MET A 40 11.92 -2.55 -9.08
N SER A 41 11.23 -1.82 -9.95
CA SER A 41 11.76 -0.66 -10.68
C SER A 41 11.04 0.62 -10.25
N LEU A 42 11.83 1.65 -9.96
CA LEU A 42 11.37 3.02 -9.69
C LEU A 42 12.17 3.96 -10.59
N GLY A 43 11.66 4.21 -11.79
CA GLY A 43 12.36 4.93 -12.84
C GLY A 43 13.59 4.13 -13.27
N ASP A 44 14.77 4.74 -13.22
CA ASP A 44 16.03 4.08 -13.56
C ASP A 44 16.59 3.20 -12.43
N SER A 45 16.01 3.28 -11.23
CA SER A 45 16.49 2.53 -10.07
C SER A 45 15.86 1.15 -10.01
N ARG A 46 16.69 0.14 -9.74
CA ARG A 46 16.28 -1.27 -9.64
C ARG A 46 16.62 -1.82 -8.27
N TYR A 47 15.68 -2.53 -7.67
CA TYR A 47 15.78 -3.13 -6.35
C TYR A 47 15.46 -4.62 -6.45
N GLN A 48 16.27 -5.43 -5.78
CA GLN A 48 16.02 -6.86 -5.60
C GLN A 48 15.44 -7.07 -4.21
N LEU A 49 14.29 -7.73 -4.14
CA LEU A 49 13.50 -7.89 -2.92
C LEU A 49 13.18 -9.38 -2.70
N SER A 50 13.08 -9.79 -1.44
CA SER A 50 12.41 -11.04 -1.07
C SER A 50 10.89 -10.92 -1.26
N ALA A 51 10.17 -12.04 -1.35
CA ALA A 51 8.71 -12.04 -1.40
C ALA A 51 8.09 -11.33 -0.19
N ARG A 52 8.67 -11.50 1.01
CA ARG A 52 8.22 -10.83 2.24
C ARG A 52 8.44 -9.32 2.20
N GLN A 53 9.58 -8.86 1.68
CA GLN A 53 9.84 -7.44 1.50
C GLN A 53 8.88 -6.82 0.48
N ALA A 54 8.60 -7.52 -0.63
CA ALA A 54 7.62 -7.08 -1.62
C ALA A 54 6.22 -6.97 -1.02
N ASP A 55 5.80 -7.96 -0.21
CA ASP A 55 4.49 -7.97 0.46
C ASP A 55 4.37 -6.83 1.49
N ALA A 56 5.42 -6.59 2.29
CA ALA A 56 5.47 -5.47 3.22
C ALA A 56 5.37 -4.11 2.48
N ILE A 57 6.11 -3.93 1.38
CA ILE A 57 6.02 -2.71 0.57
C ILE A 57 4.61 -2.53 0.00
N ALA A 58 4.00 -3.62 -0.48
CA ALA A 58 2.63 -3.60 -1.00
C ALA A 58 1.62 -3.14 0.06
N GLN A 59 1.74 -3.62 1.31
CA GLN A 59 0.95 -3.15 2.44
C GLN A 59 1.06 -1.64 2.64
N GLY A 60 2.28 -1.10 2.71
CA GLY A 60 2.51 0.33 2.94
C GLY A 60 1.97 1.20 1.81
N LEU A 61 2.13 0.76 0.55
CA LEU A 61 1.56 1.42 -0.61
C LEU A 61 0.03 1.40 -0.59
N LEU A 62 -0.60 0.27 -0.22
CA LEU A 62 -2.06 0.19 -0.08
C LEU A 62 -2.56 1.22 0.94
N MET A 63 -1.94 1.28 2.12
CA MET A 63 -2.31 2.24 3.16
C MET A 63 -2.17 3.70 2.67
N ALA A 64 -1.11 3.99 1.92
CA ALA A 64 -0.88 5.30 1.32
C ALA A 64 -1.95 5.65 0.27
N VAL A 65 -2.28 4.71 -0.63
CA VAL A 65 -3.29 4.88 -1.68
C VAL A 65 -4.68 5.06 -1.07
N MET A 66 -5.03 4.33 -0.02
CA MET A 66 -6.29 4.50 0.72
C MET A 66 -6.48 5.94 1.23
N ARG A 67 -5.40 6.71 1.38
CA ARG A 67 -5.41 8.10 1.84
C ARG A 67 -5.46 9.14 0.70
N THR A 68 -5.40 8.70 -0.55
CA THR A 68 -5.54 9.55 -1.76
C THR A 68 -6.99 9.73 -2.20
N GLY A 69 -7.87 8.80 -1.81
CA GLY A 69 -9.25 8.75 -2.28
C GLY A 69 -9.44 8.13 -3.67
N LEU A 70 -8.38 7.55 -4.25
CA LEU A 70 -8.47 6.69 -5.43
C LEU A 70 -9.41 5.49 -5.16
N CYS A 71 -10.18 5.09 -6.18
CA CYS A 71 -11.08 3.94 -6.04
C CYS A 71 -10.27 2.64 -6.07
N ILE A 72 -10.29 1.89 -4.98
CA ILE A 72 -9.67 0.57 -4.88
C ILE A 72 -10.75 -0.47 -5.13
N ALA A 73 -10.81 -0.98 -6.35
CA ALA A 73 -11.88 -1.90 -6.76
C ALA A 73 -11.74 -3.30 -6.15
N ARG A 74 -10.52 -3.74 -5.81
CA ARG A 74 -10.24 -5.06 -5.26
C ARG A 74 -9.16 -4.97 -4.19
N MET A 75 -9.51 -5.45 -3.00
CA MET A 75 -8.59 -5.63 -1.88
C MET A 75 -7.74 -6.89 -2.10
N PRO A 76 -6.52 -6.96 -1.53
CA PRO A 76 -5.58 -8.04 -1.80
C PRO A 76 -6.06 -9.38 -1.22
N TRP A 77 -6.83 -9.34 -0.13
CA TRP A 77 -7.49 -10.50 0.46
C TRP A 77 -8.81 -10.88 -0.24
N GLY A 78 -9.31 -10.08 -1.20
CA GLY A 78 -10.61 -10.30 -1.84
C GLY A 78 -10.74 -11.62 -2.62
N GLY A 79 -9.62 -12.28 -2.94
CA GLY A 79 -9.57 -13.60 -3.55
C GLY A 79 -8.86 -14.66 -2.70
N GLY A 80 -8.53 -14.37 -1.45
CA GLY A 80 -7.87 -15.30 -0.52
C GLY A 80 -8.78 -15.71 0.64
N GLY A 81 -8.48 -16.79 1.33
CA GLY A 81 -9.26 -17.26 2.47
C GLY A 81 -8.87 -16.54 3.75
N LEU A 82 -9.83 -15.92 4.42
CA LEU A 82 -9.57 -15.13 5.62
C LEU A 82 -9.38 -16.06 6.82
N MET A 83 -8.26 -15.92 7.53
CA MET A 83 -7.95 -16.75 8.68
C MET A 83 -8.21 -16.03 9.99
N ARG A 84 -7.84 -14.75 10.07
CA ARG A 84 -7.91 -13.97 11.32
C ARG A 84 -8.02 -12.48 11.04
N VAL A 85 -8.82 -11.81 11.86
CA VAL A 85 -8.94 -10.35 11.92
C VAL A 85 -9.02 -9.93 13.36
N GLU A 86 -8.10 -9.11 13.82
CA GLU A 86 -8.07 -8.64 15.21
C GLU A 86 -7.48 -7.24 15.34
N HIS A 87 -7.72 -6.60 16.47
CA HIS A 87 -7.03 -5.36 16.82
C HIS A 87 -5.54 -5.63 17.03
N TYR A 88 -4.71 -4.71 16.57
CA TYR A 88 -3.27 -4.76 16.70
C TYR A 88 -2.76 -3.72 17.69
N ASP A 89 -2.02 -4.17 18.70
CA ASP A 89 -1.53 -3.34 19.80
C ASP A 89 -0.36 -2.40 19.43
N GLY A 90 -0.08 -2.24 18.14
CA GLY A 90 0.85 -1.23 17.63
C GLY A 90 2.33 -1.54 17.78
N GLN A 91 2.70 -2.79 18.09
CA GLN A 91 4.10 -3.20 18.20
C GLN A 91 4.86 -2.96 16.88
N ARG A 92 6.09 -2.44 16.96
CA ARG A 92 6.96 -2.29 15.79
C ARG A 92 7.67 -3.61 15.52
N CYS A 93 7.66 -4.05 14.27
CA CYS A 93 8.40 -5.24 13.84
C CYS A 93 8.86 -5.08 12.39
N ALA A 94 9.90 -5.84 12.03
CA ALA A 94 10.34 -5.92 10.64
C ALA A 94 9.20 -6.40 9.74
N LEU A 95 9.21 -5.94 8.49
CA LEU A 95 8.24 -6.32 7.45
C LEU A 95 6.77 -6.01 7.78
N ARG A 96 6.50 -5.11 8.72
CA ARG A 96 5.17 -4.56 8.94
C ARG A 96 5.23 -3.04 8.96
N PHE A 97 4.45 -2.42 8.08
CA PHE A 97 4.31 -0.96 8.09
C PHE A 97 3.52 -0.50 9.32
N SER A 98 4.05 0.50 10.02
CA SER A 98 3.29 1.25 11.01
C SER A 98 2.62 2.48 10.38
N ASP A 99 1.41 2.80 10.82
CA ASP A 99 0.82 4.13 10.60
C ASP A 99 1.32 5.05 11.72
N ASP A 100 2.29 5.90 11.40
CA ASP A 100 2.91 6.86 12.31
C ASP A 100 2.41 8.29 11.99
N THR A 101 1.24 8.40 11.36
CA THR A 101 0.69 9.70 10.94
C THR A 101 0.34 10.57 12.14
N PHE A 102 0.95 11.75 12.20
CA PHE A 102 0.53 12.79 13.14
C PHE A 102 -0.69 13.54 12.60
N HIS A 103 -1.80 13.54 13.35
CA HIS A 103 -3.08 14.14 12.93
C HIS A 103 -3.37 15.53 13.54
N GLY A 104 -2.41 16.15 14.22
CA GLY A 104 -2.57 17.47 14.81
C GLY A 104 -2.57 18.63 13.79
N GLU A 105 -2.83 19.83 14.29
CA GLU A 105 -2.73 21.07 13.53
C GLU A 105 -1.31 21.21 12.93
N GLY A 106 -1.21 21.53 11.65
CA GLY A 106 0.08 21.55 10.92
C GLY A 106 0.56 20.19 10.40
N SER A 107 -0.27 19.13 10.41
CA SER A 107 0.10 17.83 9.82
C SER A 107 0.60 17.98 8.37
N SER A 108 1.85 17.57 8.12
CA SER A 108 2.48 17.71 6.80
C SER A 108 1.96 16.69 5.78
N PHE A 109 1.39 15.57 6.23
CA PHE A 109 0.97 14.46 5.38
C PHE A 109 -0.41 13.93 5.78
N ARG A 110 -1.15 13.41 4.80
CA ARG A 110 -2.37 12.64 5.02
C ARG A 110 -2.09 11.25 5.57
N PHE A 111 -0.89 10.74 5.30
CA PHE A 111 -0.37 9.47 5.79
C PHE A 111 1.14 9.53 5.90
N PHE A 112 1.69 8.95 6.96
CA PHE A 112 3.11 8.73 7.15
C PHE A 112 3.28 7.34 7.76
N GLY A 113 4.04 6.48 7.11
CA GLY A 113 4.31 5.14 7.60
C GLY A 113 5.74 4.68 7.34
N VAL A 114 6.25 3.87 8.26
CA VAL A 114 7.63 3.37 8.22
C VAL A 114 7.65 1.85 8.33
N CYS A 115 8.65 1.25 7.71
CA CYS A 115 8.90 -0.19 7.77
C CYS A 115 10.39 -0.47 7.68
N TRP A 116 10.82 -1.50 8.40
CA TRP A 116 12.17 -2.05 8.31
C TRP A 116 12.14 -3.34 7.51
N THR A 117 12.98 -3.44 6.49
CA THR A 117 13.03 -4.62 5.61
C THR A 117 14.15 -5.60 5.95
N TYR A 118 14.95 -5.30 6.97
CA TYR A 118 15.94 -6.21 7.52
C TYR A 118 15.26 -7.25 8.42
N GLU A 119 15.44 -8.53 8.08
CA GLU A 119 14.83 -9.66 8.81
C GLU A 119 15.76 -10.28 9.86
N GLY A 120 17.00 -9.80 9.98
CA GLY A 120 17.99 -10.36 10.91
C GLY A 120 17.92 -9.79 12.31
N GLU A 121 18.62 -10.43 13.24
CA GLU A 121 18.79 -9.93 14.61
C GLU A 121 19.88 -8.85 14.68
N GLY A 122 19.78 -7.97 15.67
CA GLY A 122 20.75 -6.90 15.92
C GLY A 122 20.57 -5.67 15.03
N GLU A 123 21.63 -4.86 14.94
CA GLU A 123 21.65 -3.67 14.09
C GLU A 123 21.64 -4.07 12.60
N ASP A 124 20.89 -3.31 11.79
CA ASP A 124 20.85 -3.53 10.35
C ASP A 124 22.18 -3.15 9.70
N PRO A 125 22.96 -4.12 9.16
CA PRO A 125 24.26 -3.85 8.58
C PRO A 125 24.18 -3.04 7.29
N SER A 126 23.00 -2.93 6.68
CA SER A 126 22.77 -2.17 5.45
C SER A 126 21.98 -0.90 5.69
N TYR A 127 21.87 -0.41 6.94
CA TYR A 127 21.24 0.86 7.23
C TYR A 127 21.92 2.02 6.45
N PRO A 128 21.18 2.94 5.81
CA PRO A 128 19.71 3.06 5.80
C PRO A 128 18.99 2.31 4.67
N ALA A 129 19.68 1.52 3.84
CA ALA A 129 19.09 0.92 2.64
C ALA A 129 17.85 0.03 2.89
N ASN A 130 17.71 -0.57 4.08
CA ASN A 130 16.53 -1.37 4.46
C ASN A 130 15.45 -0.56 5.21
N ALA A 131 15.67 0.74 5.44
CA ALA A 131 14.64 1.65 5.94
C ALA A 131 13.69 2.04 4.78
N LEU A 132 12.39 1.91 5.03
CA LEU A 132 11.34 2.37 4.13
C LEU A 132 10.47 3.40 4.81
N CYS A 133 10.10 4.44 4.06
CA CYS A 133 9.21 5.51 4.51
C CYS A 133 8.23 5.83 3.38
N ILE A 134 6.94 5.63 3.60
CA ILE A 134 5.90 5.94 2.61
C ILE A 134 4.99 7.02 3.18
N ARG A 135 4.75 8.06 2.36
CA ARG A 135 3.99 9.25 2.78
C ARG A 135 2.99 9.64 1.71
N THR A 136 1.79 10.02 2.13
CA THR A 136 0.77 10.59 1.22
C THR A 136 0.65 12.08 1.46
N MET A 137 0.95 12.88 0.45
CA MET A 137 0.82 14.34 0.48
C MET A 137 -0.65 14.78 0.43
N HIS A 138 -0.92 16.02 0.79
CA HIS A 138 -2.28 16.57 0.80
C HIS A 138 -2.91 16.71 -0.58
N ASP A 139 -2.10 16.83 -1.63
CA ASP A 139 -2.56 16.83 -3.03
C ASP A 139 -2.77 15.41 -3.60
N GLY A 140 -2.44 14.36 -2.84
CA GLY A 140 -2.59 12.96 -3.24
C GLY A 140 -1.34 12.32 -3.86
N GLY A 141 -0.24 13.06 -4.03
CA GLY A 141 1.04 12.46 -4.40
C GLY A 141 1.59 11.55 -3.30
N ILE A 142 2.32 10.50 -3.69
CA ILE A 142 2.91 9.53 -2.76
C ILE A 142 4.42 9.62 -2.82
N LEU A 143 5.05 9.98 -1.71
CA LEU A 143 6.49 9.94 -1.54
C LEU A 143 6.89 8.55 -1.04
N PHE A 144 7.62 7.83 -1.87
CA PHE A 144 8.21 6.54 -1.57
C PHE A 144 9.70 6.73 -1.25
N GLY A 145 10.06 6.65 0.02
CA GLY A 145 11.43 6.71 0.51
C GLY A 145 12.00 5.32 0.72
N LYS A 146 13.15 5.05 0.12
CA LYS A 146 13.95 3.84 0.37
C LYS A 146 15.40 4.21 0.60
N GLY A 147 15.87 3.97 1.83
CA GLY A 147 17.15 4.48 2.31
C GLY A 147 17.23 6.00 2.16
N ASN A 148 18.24 6.48 1.45
CA ASN A 148 18.47 7.91 1.26
C ASN A 148 17.80 8.50 -0.01
N VAL A 149 16.95 7.73 -0.69
CA VAL A 149 16.34 8.15 -1.95
C VAL A 149 14.82 8.26 -1.81
N ASP A 150 14.29 9.41 -2.21
CA ASP A 150 12.85 9.68 -2.26
C ASP A 150 12.35 9.74 -3.72
N TYR A 151 11.30 8.97 -3.98
CA TYR A 151 10.61 8.87 -5.26
C TYR A 151 9.21 9.44 -5.12
N LEU A 152 8.80 10.29 -6.07
CA LEU A 152 7.42 10.76 -6.14
C LEU A 152 6.62 9.93 -7.15
N LEU A 153 5.56 9.31 -6.65
CA LEU A 153 4.59 8.54 -7.41
C LEU A 153 3.24 9.28 -7.45
N THR A 154 2.52 9.18 -8.55
CA THR A 154 1.08 9.46 -8.53
C THR A 154 0.33 8.36 -7.77
N ALA A 155 -0.91 8.64 -7.35
CA ALA A 155 -1.76 7.64 -6.71
C ALA A 155 -1.94 6.39 -7.58
N GLU A 156 -2.06 6.55 -8.91
CA GLU A 156 -2.22 5.48 -9.88
C GLU A 156 -0.96 4.65 -10.04
N GLN A 157 0.21 5.30 -10.05
CA GLN A 157 1.49 4.60 -10.11
C GLN A 157 1.71 3.76 -8.84
N ALA A 158 1.46 4.35 -7.67
CA ALA A 158 1.54 3.64 -6.40
C ALA A 158 0.52 2.48 -6.33
N PHE A 159 -0.69 2.68 -6.84
CA PHE A 159 -1.71 1.64 -6.91
C PHE A 159 -1.29 0.47 -7.79
N ARG A 160 -0.80 0.74 -9.02
CA ARG A 160 -0.29 -0.31 -9.92
C ARG A 160 0.90 -1.05 -9.28
N LEU A 161 1.83 -0.30 -8.69
CA LEU A 161 2.99 -0.89 -8.03
C LEU A 161 2.59 -1.81 -6.86
N TYR A 162 1.60 -1.40 -6.05
CA TYR A 162 1.04 -2.25 -4.99
C TYR A 162 0.49 -3.57 -5.57
N GLN A 163 -0.25 -3.50 -6.69
CA GLN A 163 -0.83 -4.69 -7.33
C GLN A 163 0.27 -5.62 -7.86
N ASP A 164 1.27 -5.06 -8.55
CA ASP A 164 2.41 -5.82 -9.08
C ASP A 164 3.17 -6.53 -7.97
N LEU A 165 3.50 -5.81 -6.88
CA LEU A 165 4.21 -6.37 -5.73
C LEU A 165 3.40 -7.47 -5.04
N THR A 166 2.09 -7.25 -4.86
CA THR A 166 1.17 -8.26 -4.30
C THR A 166 1.18 -9.52 -5.16
N GLY A 167 1.14 -9.37 -6.49
CA GLY A 167 1.21 -10.47 -7.45
C GLY A 167 2.57 -11.17 -7.47
N CYS A 168 3.67 -10.44 -7.28
CA CYS A 168 5.02 -11.00 -7.24
C CYS A 168 5.31 -11.77 -5.94
N ALA A 169 4.62 -11.45 -4.84
CA ALA A 169 4.72 -12.17 -3.57
C ALA A 169 3.95 -13.52 -3.55
N TYR A 170 3.77 -14.15 -4.71
CA TYR A 170 2.94 -15.35 -4.86
C TYR A 170 3.47 -16.58 -4.13
N SER A 171 4.76 -16.61 -3.78
CA SER A 171 5.37 -17.69 -3.01
C SER A 171 4.92 -17.72 -1.54
N LEU A 172 4.21 -16.68 -1.07
CA LEU A 172 3.67 -16.61 0.29
C LEU A 172 2.30 -17.30 0.33
N GLU A 173 2.24 -18.47 0.98
CA GLU A 173 0.99 -19.21 1.20
C GLU A 173 0.03 -18.46 2.13
N SER A 174 0.58 -17.81 3.17
CA SER A 174 -0.14 -16.96 4.10
C SER A 174 0.47 -15.55 4.14
N ARG A 175 -0.40 -14.57 4.37
CA ARG A 175 -0.07 -13.14 4.42
C ARG A 175 -0.72 -12.50 5.62
N SER A 176 -0.06 -11.48 6.16
CA SER A 176 -0.44 -10.82 7.41
C SER A 176 -0.15 -9.33 7.26
N TRP A 177 -1.18 -8.53 7.01
CA TRP A 177 -1.05 -7.09 6.86
C TRP A 177 -1.66 -6.37 8.04
N ARG A 178 -0.96 -5.33 8.49
CA ARG A 178 -1.50 -4.35 9.41
C ARG A 178 -2.13 -3.21 8.62
N ILE A 179 -3.44 -3.09 8.64
CA ILE A 179 -4.14 -1.96 8.05
C ILE A 179 -4.66 -1.10 9.20
N TRP A 180 -3.95 -0.01 9.46
CA TRP A 180 -4.21 0.92 10.57
C TRP A 180 -4.09 0.23 11.94
N ASP A 181 -5.21 0.00 12.61
CA ASP A 181 -5.37 -0.64 13.92
C ASP A 181 -5.74 -2.13 13.81
N MET A 182 -5.93 -2.66 12.60
CA MET A 182 -6.31 -4.06 12.40
C MET A 182 -5.15 -4.89 11.85
N LEU A 183 -4.96 -6.08 12.41
CA LEU A 183 -4.17 -7.16 11.83
C LEU A 183 -5.11 -8.07 11.02
N ILE A 184 -4.83 -8.21 9.74
CA ILE A 184 -5.60 -9.01 8.79
C ILE A 184 -4.70 -10.13 8.30
N GLU A 185 -5.08 -11.38 8.54
CA GLU A 185 -4.35 -12.57 8.11
C GLU A 185 -5.20 -13.40 7.16
N TRP A 186 -4.64 -13.74 6.01
CA TRP A 186 -5.30 -14.53 4.98
C TRP A 186 -4.32 -15.46 4.30
N HIS A 187 -4.85 -16.49 3.64
CA HIS A 187 -4.08 -17.36 2.77
C HIS A 187 -4.51 -17.18 1.32
N VAL A 188 -3.65 -17.55 0.38
CA VAL A 188 -3.99 -17.54 -1.04
C VAL A 188 -4.81 -18.79 -1.34
N GLU A 189 -6.11 -18.64 -1.60
CA GLU A 189 -7.01 -19.74 -1.96
C GLU A 189 -6.83 -20.14 -3.44
N LYS A 190 -7.03 -21.43 -3.74
CA LYS A 190 -7.24 -21.88 -5.12
C LYS A 190 -8.71 -21.67 -5.49
N ASN A 191 -8.99 -21.42 -6.78
CA ASN A 191 -10.31 -21.00 -7.29
C ASN A 191 -11.51 -21.86 -6.81
N ASP A 192 -11.31 -23.13 -6.49
CA ASP A 192 -12.38 -24.05 -6.06
C ASP A 192 -12.86 -23.78 -4.62
N GLU A 193 -12.04 -23.17 -3.75
CA GLU A 193 -12.35 -22.90 -2.34
C GLU A 193 -13.11 -21.57 -2.13
N LEU A 194 -12.91 -20.62 -3.04
CA LEU A 194 -13.58 -19.31 -3.05
C LEU A 194 -15.12 -19.40 -3.06
N ASN A 195 -15.66 -20.44 -3.69
CA ASN A 195 -17.10 -20.67 -3.81
C ASN A 195 -17.73 -21.30 -2.55
N ALA A 196 -16.91 -21.85 -1.65
CA ALA A 196 -17.37 -22.55 -0.44
C ALA A 196 -17.50 -21.64 0.81
N ARG A 197 -17.20 -20.34 0.67
CA ARG A 197 -17.21 -19.39 1.79
C ARG A 197 -18.57 -19.30 2.48
N THR A 198 -18.52 -19.33 3.80
CA THR A 198 -19.64 -19.11 4.70
C THR A 198 -20.19 -17.69 4.55
N ALA A 199 -21.45 -17.48 4.96
CA ALA A 199 -22.06 -16.15 4.95
C ALA A 199 -21.29 -15.17 5.87
N SER A 200 -20.82 -15.64 7.02
CA SER A 200 -20.01 -14.86 7.97
C SER A 200 -18.68 -14.38 7.38
N GLU A 201 -18.01 -15.22 6.58
CA GLU A 201 -16.77 -14.81 5.91
C GLU A 201 -17.05 -13.73 4.86
N LYS A 202 -18.14 -13.87 4.09
CA LYS A 202 -18.55 -12.87 3.09
C LYS A 202 -18.85 -11.52 3.74
N GLU A 203 -19.62 -11.51 4.84
CA GLU A 203 -19.91 -10.30 5.60
C GLU A 203 -18.62 -9.65 6.16
N LEU A 204 -17.68 -10.44 6.64
CA LEU A 204 -16.39 -9.94 7.11
C LEU A 204 -15.54 -9.34 5.97
N PHE A 205 -15.55 -9.95 4.78
CA PHE A 205 -14.90 -9.41 3.58
C PHE A 205 -15.52 -8.08 3.14
N GLU A 206 -16.84 -7.99 3.14
CA GLU A 206 -17.56 -6.75 2.86
C GLU A 206 -17.25 -5.69 3.90
N HIS A 207 -17.23 -6.05 5.19
CA HIS A 207 -16.86 -5.16 6.27
C HIS A 207 -15.43 -4.63 6.11
N LEU A 208 -14.42 -5.48 5.85
CA LEU A 208 -13.04 -5.04 5.63
C LEU A 208 -12.88 -4.15 4.40
N THR A 209 -13.58 -4.49 3.32
CA THR A 209 -13.62 -3.66 2.10
C THR A 209 -14.21 -2.29 2.42
N ASN A 210 -15.29 -2.27 3.19
CA ASN A 210 -15.95 -1.04 3.61
C ASN A 210 -15.14 -0.29 4.68
N TYR A 211 -14.41 -0.95 5.58
CA TYR A 211 -13.56 -0.34 6.61
C TYR A 211 -12.46 0.51 5.97
N ALA A 212 -11.80 -0.08 4.98
CA ALA A 212 -10.82 0.62 4.14
C ALA A 212 -11.42 1.82 3.39
N LEU A 213 -12.72 1.77 3.06
CA LEU A 213 -13.44 2.81 2.32
C LEU A 213 -14.19 3.81 3.23
N SER A 214 -14.53 3.47 4.47
CA SER A 214 -15.40 4.23 5.38
C SER A 214 -14.65 5.32 6.15
N PHE A 215 -13.33 5.17 6.32
CA PHE A 215 -12.43 6.25 6.74
C PHE A 215 -12.52 7.48 5.80
N ARG A 216 -13.08 7.31 4.59
CA ARG A 216 -13.39 8.36 3.61
C ARG A 216 -14.66 9.16 3.94
N SER A 217 -15.62 8.55 4.64
CA SER A 217 -16.94 9.12 4.92
C SER A 217 -16.91 10.07 6.12
N GLU A 218 -16.36 9.63 7.25
CA GLU A 218 -16.30 10.42 8.49
C GLU A 218 -15.53 11.74 8.33
N ARG A 219 -14.56 11.77 7.39
CA ARG A 219 -13.78 12.98 7.07
C ARG A 219 -14.56 13.97 6.19
N LYS A 220 -15.49 13.51 5.34
CA LYS A 220 -16.37 14.40 4.56
C LYS A 220 -17.44 15.05 5.44
N THR A 221 -17.92 14.35 6.47
CA THR A 221 -18.86 14.90 7.45
C THR A 221 -18.19 15.95 8.32
N ARG A 222 -17.00 15.66 8.89
CA ARG A 222 -16.26 16.65 9.69
C ARG A 222 -15.86 17.92 8.93
N ASN A 223 -15.49 17.79 7.65
CA ASN A 223 -15.18 18.96 6.80
C ASN A 223 -16.43 19.74 6.34
N ARG A 224 -17.64 19.14 6.40
CA ARG A 224 -18.90 19.84 6.12
C ARG A 224 -19.51 20.52 7.34
N GLU A 225 -19.21 20.02 8.53
CA GLU A 225 -19.65 20.61 9.79
C GLU A 225 -18.76 21.78 10.25
N SER A 226 -17.64 22.01 9.56
CA SER A 226 -16.68 23.09 9.84
C SER A 226 -16.72 24.25 8.83
N THR A 227 -17.75 24.30 7.98
CA THR A 227 -18.06 25.39 7.04
C THR A 227 -19.47 25.89 7.28
#